data_AF-A0A932WK59-F1
#
_entry.id   AF-A0A932WK59-F1
#
_cell.length_a   1.000
_cell.length_b   1.000
_cell.length_c   1.000
_cell.angle_alpha   90.00
_cell.angle_beta   90.00
_cell.angle_gamma   90.00
#
_symmetry.space_group_name_H-M   'P 1'
#
loop_
_entity.id
_entity.type
_entity.pdbx_description
1 polymer ?
#
loop_
_entity_poly.entity_id
_entity_poly.type
_entity_poly.pdbx_seq_one_letter_code
_entity_poly.pdbx_strand_id
1 'polypeptide(L)'
;MDHAQAQKRVTKLRDEISKLNRAYFIENRTAVSEDVRDALKQELIALEKEFPDLITPDSPTRRVGAPLDGRLPKVMHVTRKESLQDAFSKEDIDEWIDQMRRALGNLEKEFSIVGELKIDGLNITLLYERMDGSLRRKTGKTSDFRVQTSEEGNVQYV
;
A
#
# COMPACT_ATOMS: atom_id res chain seq x y z
N MET A 1 17.85 -19.23 -8.66
CA MET A 1 17.91 -19.86 -7.31
C MET A 1 17.17 -21.18 -7.38
N ASP A 2 17.49 -22.23 -6.60
CA ASP A 2 16.62 -23.42 -6.57
C ASP A 2 15.41 -23.22 -5.65
N HIS A 3 14.36 -24.04 -5.79
CA HIS A 3 13.11 -23.87 -5.04
C HIS A 3 13.32 -23.95 -3.52
N ALA A 4 14.15 -24.88 -3.06
CA ALA A 4 14.44 -25.07 -1.63
C ALA A 4 15.22 -23.88 -1.04
N GLN A 5 16.13 -23.29 -1.81
CA GLN A 5 16.83 -22.05 -1.47
C GLN A 5 15.87 -20.87 -1.45
N ALA A 6 14.97 -20.77 -2.43
CA ALA A 6 13.95 -19.73 -2.51
C ALA A 6 13.02 -19.78 -1.30
N GLN A 7 12.54 -20.97 -0.93
CA GLN A 7 11.67 -21.14 0.25
C GLN A 7 12.36 -20.70 1.55
N LYS A 8 13.65 -21.03 1.73
CA LYS A 8 14.43 -20.56 2.89
C LYS A 8 14.59 -19.05 2.88
N ARG A 9 14.89 -18.46 1.72
CA ARG A 9 15.08 -17.01 1.58
C ARG A 9 13.77 -16.24 1.82
N VAL A 10 12.67 -16.69 1.22
CA VAL A 10 11.32 -16.13 1.42
C VAL A 10 10.94 -16.16 2.89
N THR A 11 11.14 -17.29 3.58
CA THR A 11 10.84 -17.40 5.02
C THR A 11 11.64 -16.37 5.83
N LYS A 12 12.94 -16.24 5.55
CA LYS A 12 13.79 -15.26 6.23
C LYS A 12 13.36 -13.82 5.95
N LEU A 13 13.06 -13.49 4.70
CA LEU A 13 12.59 -12.16 4.30
C LEU A 13 11.28 -11.81 4.99
N ARG A 14 10.32 -12.75 5.06
CA ARG A 14 9.05 -12.54 5.75
C ARG A 14 9.24 -12.22 7.23
N ASP A 15 10.09 -12.97 7.92
CA ASP A 15 10.39 -12.72 9.33
C ASP A 15 11.06 -11.37 9.56
N GLU A 16 12.03 -11.03 8.70
CA GLU A 16 12.80 -9.79 8.81
C GLU A 16 11.92 -8.56 8.54
N ILE A 17 11.15 -8.59 7.45
CA ILE A 17 10.19 -7.53 7.11
C ILE A 17 9.12 -7.40 8.21
N SER A 18 8.61 -8.51 8.74
CA SER A 18 7.60 -8.46 9.81
C SER A 18 8.13 -7.82 11.09
N LYS A 19 9.39 -8.11 11.47
CA LYS A 19 10.06 -7.48 12.61
C LYS A 19 10.26 -5.98 12.39
N LEU A 20 10.72 -5.59 11.19
CA LEU A 20 10.92 -4.19 10.83
C LEU A 20 9.59 -3.41 10.81
N ASN A 21 8.53 -4.01 10.26
CA ASN A 21 7.19 -3.43 10.25
C ASN A 21 6.66 -3.25 11.68
N ARG A 22 6.80 -4.25 12.54
CA ARG A 22 6.43 -4.12 13.96
C ARG A 22 7.19 -2.99 14.65
N ALA A 23 8.51 -2.93 14.48
CA ALA A 23 9.33 -1.88 15.07
C ALA A 23 8.86 -0.49 14.61
N TYR A 24 8.59 -0.33 13.33
CA TYR A 24 8.15 0.94 12.74
C TYR A 24 6.73 1.34 13.18
N PHE A 25 5.74 0.46 12.97
CA PHE A 25 4.33 0.82 13.15
C PHE A 25 3.80 0.69 14.58
N ILE A 26 4.35 -0.23 15.38
CA ILE A 26 3.85 -0.51 16.74
C ILE A 26 4.77 0.14 17.78
N GLU A 27 6.08 0.02 17.58
CA GLU A 27 7.07 0.46 18.57
C GLU A 27 7.58 1.89 18.30
N ASN A 28 7.13 2.53 17.21
CA ASN A 28 7.61 3.85 16.76
C ASN A 28 9.14 3.94 16.71
N ARG A 29 9.79 2.86 16.27
CA ARG A 29 11.24 2.71 16.22
C ARG A 29 11.70 2.38 14.80
N THR A 30 12.52 3.28 14.24
CA THR A 30 13.17 3.05 12.94
C THR A 30 14.47 2.27 13.14
N ALA A 31 14.43 0.95 12.89
CA ALA A 31 15.60 0.08 13.05
C ALA A 31 16.56 0.10 11.85
N VAL A 32 16.05 0.38 10.66
CA VAL A 32 16.79 0.49 9.38
C VAL A 32 16.25 1.66 8.57
N SER A 33 17.00 2.14 7.58
CA SER A 33 16.50 3.14 6.64
C SER A 33 15.36 2.60 5.77
N GLU A 34 14.56 3.49 5.22
CA GLU A 34 13.45 3.15 4.33
C GLU A 34 13.94 2.37 3.10
N ASP A 35 15.02 2.81 2.46
CA ASP A 35 15.63 2.13 1.31
C ASP A 35 15.96 0.65 1.58
N VAL A 36 16.43 0.34 2.79
CA VAL A 36 16.75 -1.05 3.19
C VAL A 36 15.47 -1.87 3.31
N ARG A 37 14.42 -1.31 3.90
CA ARG A 37 13.12 -1.99 4.05
C ARG A 37 12.48 -2.23 2.69
N ASP A 38 12.58 -1.27 1.78
CA ASP A 38 12.05 -1.37 0.42
C ASP A 38 12.83 -2.39 -0.41
N ALA A 39 14.17 -2.39 -0.31
CA ALA A 39 15.01 -3.40 -0.97
C ALA A 39 14.64 -4.84 -0.54
N LEU A 40 14.42 -5.07 0.76
CA LEU A 40 13.97 -6.38 1.28
C LEU A 40 12.60 -6.77 0.72
N LYS A 41 11.68 -5.80 0.62
CA LYS A 41 10.34 -6.04 0.07
C LYS A 41 10.40 -6.33 -1.43
N GLN A 42 11.21 -5.60 -2.20
CA GLN A 42 11.41 -5.83 -3.63
C GLN A 42 12.02 -7.20 -3.89
N GLU A 43 12.99 -7.63 -3.09
CA GLU A 43 13.55 -8.97 -3.18
C GLU A 43 12.48 -10.05 -2.93
N LEU A 44 11.64 -9.87 -1.92
CA LEU A 44 10.52 -10.79 -1.64
C LEU A 44 9.52 -10.85 -2.81
N ILE A 45 9.17 -9.69 -3.40
CA ILE A 45 8.30 -9.62 -4.58
C ILE A 45 8.91 -10.36 -5.76
N ALA A 46 10.20 -10.17 -6.03
CA ALA A 46 10.90 -10.84 -7.12
C ALA A 46 10.89 -12.37 -6.95
N LEU A 47 11.16 -12.86 -5.74
CA LEU A 47 11.12 -14.30 -5.44
C LEU A 47 9.70 -14.88 -5.53
N GLU A 48 8.69 -14.15 -5.07
CA GLU A 48 7.28 -14.55 -5.19
C GLU A 48 6.79 -14.56 -6.64
N LYS A 49 7.35 -13.69 -7.49
CA LYS A 49 7.08 -13.69 -8.94
C LYS A 49 7.74 -14.87 -9.64
N GLU A 50 8.96 -15.24 -9.24
CA GLU A 50 9.68 -16.41 -9.78
C GLU A 50 9.09 -17.75 -9.28
N PHE A 51 8.59 -17.79 -8.05
CA PHE A 51 8.00 -18.97 -7.39
C PHE A 51 6.60 -18.68 -6.83
N PRO A 52 5.55 -18.66 -7.68
CA PRO A 52 4.19 -18.26 -7.27
C PRO A 52 3.54 -19.16 -6.21
N ASP A 53 4.00 -20.40 -6.08
CA ASP A 53 3.53 -21.38 -5.08
C ASP A 53 4.02 -21.06 -3.67
N LEU A 54 5.06 -20.23 -3.53
CA LEU A 54 5.56 -19.78 -2.23
C LEU A 54 4.72 -18.64 -1.64
N ILE A 55 3.79 -18.04 -2.39
CA ILE A 55 3.00 -16.90 -1.93
C ILE A 55 1.95 -17.35 -0.91
N THR A 56 1.97 -16.76 0.29
CA THR A 56 1.01 -17.05 1.34
C THR A 56 0.09 -15.85 1.64
N PRO A 57 -1.14 -16.07 2.16
CA PRO A 57 -2.05 -14.98 2.52
C PRO A 57 -1.54 -14.04 3.61
N ASP A 58 -0.57 -14.48 4.42
CA ASP A 58 0.07 -13.69 5.46
C ASP A 58 1.36 -13.01 4.99
N SER A 59 1.72 -13.11 3.70
CA SER A 59 2.93 -12.51 3.18
C SER A 59 2.91 -10.98 3.32
N PRO A 60 4.00 -10.33 3.77
CA PRO A 60 4.12 -8.87 3.85
C PRO A 60 3.97 -8.13 2.51
N THR A 61 4.06 -8.84 1.38
CA THR A 61 3.80 -8.29 0.03
C THR A 61 2.32 -8.13 -0.27
N ARG A 62 1.45 -8.88 0.43
CA ARG A 62 -0.01 -8.79 0.29
C ARG A 62 -0.65 -7.85 1.29
N ARG A 63 0.00 -7.66 2.45
CA ARG A 63 -0.45 -6.77 3.50
C ARG A 63 0.13 -5.36 3.34
N VAL A 64 -0.69 -4.36 3.63
CA VAL A 64 -0.26 -2.96 3.69
C VAL A 64 -0.40 -2.51 5.14
N GLY A 65 0.65 -1.95 5.75
CA GLY A 65 0.60 -1.44 7.13
C GLY A 65 0.77 -2.50 8.24
N ALA A 66 0.39 -2.15 9.46
CA ALA A 66 0.42 -3.02 10.64
C ALA A 66 -0.97 -3.31 11.21
N PRO A 67 -1.12 -4.40 11.99
CA PRO A 67 -2.35 -4.68 12.71
C PRO A 67 -2.71 -3.52 13.64
N LEU A 68 -3.98 -3.10 13.59
CA LEU A 68 -4.46 -1.99 14.41
C LEU A 68 -4.74 -2.47 15.84
N ASP A 69 -4.47 -1.61 16.84
CA ASP A 69 -4.58 -1.94 18.26
C ASP A 69 -6.03 -2.09 18.77
N GLY A 70 -7.02 -1.92 17.87
CA GLY A 70 -8.44 -2.11 18.13
C GLY A 70 -9.10 -1.00 18.94
N ARG A 71 -8.39 0.10 19.26
CA ARG A 71 -8.96 1.21 20.03
C ARG A 71 -9.98 2.03 19.26
N LEU A 72 -9.94 1.96 17.93
CA LEU A 72 -10.80 2.71 17.04
C LEU A 72 -11.82 1.79 16.37
N PRO A 73 -13.09 2.23 16.24
CA PRO A 73 -14.14 1.42 15.65
C PRO A 73 -13.90 1.22 14.15
N LYS A 74 -14.07 -0.02 13.68
CA LYS A 74 -14.04 -0.35 12.25
C LYS A 74 -15.16 0.38 11.50
N VAL A 75 -14.82 0.97 10.35
CA VAL A 75 -15.80 1.57 9.45
C VAL A 75 -15.53 1.07 8.04
N MET A 76 -16.59 0.67 7.33
CA MET A 76 -16.45 0.30 5.92
C MET A 76 -16.29 1.55 5.06
N HIS A 77 -15.33 1.52 4.16
CA HIS A 77 -15.21 2.57 3.15
C HIS A 77 -16.34 2.48 2.13
N VAL A 78 -16.82 3.64 1.67
CA VAL A 78 -17.84 3.72 0.61
C VAL A 78 -17.28 3.18 -0.71
N THR A 79 -15.99 3.38 -0.95
CA THR A 79 -15.26 2.87 -2.11
C THR A 79 -13.99 2.16 -1.64
N ARG A 80 -13.51 1.20 -2.43
CA ARG A 80 -12.21 0.58 -2.16
C ARG A 80 -11.10 1.64 -2.20
N LYS A 81 -10.13 1.54 -1.29
CA LYS A 81 -8.89 2.31 -1.36
C LYS A 81 -7.84 1.49 -2.08
N GLU A 82 -7.25 2.08 -3.10
CA GLU A 82 -6.14 1.49 -3.85
C GLU A 82 -4.82 2.07 -3.35
N SER A 83 -3.77 1.25 -3.39
CA SER A 83 -2.39 1.72 -3.25
C SER A 83 -1.81 2.05 -4.62
N LEU A 84 -0.83 2.96 -4.66
CA LEU A 84 -0.05 3.21 -5.88
C LEU A 84 1.11 2.22 -5.96
N GLN A 85 1.55 1.93 -7.18
CA GLN A 85 2.82 1.25 -7.42
C GLN A 85 3.97 2.25 -7.30
N ASP A 86 5.09 1.81 -6.74
CA ASP A 86 6.29 2.63 -6.61
C ASP A 86 7.14 2.55 -7.90
N ALA A 87 7.84 3.64 -8.21
CA ALA A 87 8.83 3.73 -9.27
C ALA A 87 10.08 4.40 -8.70
N PHE A 88 11.25 3.79 -8.89
CA PHE A 88 12.52 4.24 -8.31
C PHE A 88 13.52 4.71 -9.36
N SER A 89 13.24 4.43 -10.64
CA SER A 89 14.04 4.80 -11.79
C SER A 89 13.20 5.49 -12.86
N LYS A 90 13.88 6.12 -13.83
CA LYS A 90 13.19 6.70 -14.98
C LYS A 90 12.59 5.60 -15.86
N GLU A 91 13.30 4.49 -15.97
CA GLU A 91 12.92 3.33 -16.75
C GLU A 91 11.59 2.74 -16.23
N ASP A 92 11.38 2.69 -14.90
CA ASP A 92 10.10 2.26 -14.30
C ASP A 92 8.93 3.13 -14.77
N ILE A 93 9.16 4.45 -14.88
CA ILE A 93 8.14 5.41 -15.35
C ILE A 93 7.88 5.21 -16.85
N ASP A 94 8.93 5.01 -17.64
CA ASP A 94 8.81 4.78 -19.09
C ASP A 94 8.01 3.48 -19.38
N GLU A 95 8.27 2.41 -18.63
CA GLU A 95 7.51 1.16 -18.72
C GLU A 95 6.03 1.35 -18.35
N TRP A 96 5.75 2.12 -17.30
CA TRP A 96 4.39 2.46 -16.89
C TRP A 96 3.66 3.28 -17.96
N ILE A 97 4.33 4.26 -18.57
CA ILE A 97 3.77 5.06 -19.68
C ILE A 97 3.36 4.15 -20.84
N ASP A 98 4.22 3.21 -21.22
CA ASP A 98 3.94 2.26 -22.29
C ASP A 98 2.78 1.31 -21.93
N GLN A 99 2.66 0.92 -20.66
CA GLN A 99 1.51 0.16 -20.18
C GLN A 99 0.21 0.96 -20.31
N MET A 100 0.23 2.25 -19.98
CA MET A 100 -0.95 3.12 -20.10
C MET A 100 -1.35 3.33 -21.56
N ARG A 101 -0.38 3.55 -22.45
CA ARG A 101 -0.61 3.63 -23.91
C ARG A 101 -1.31 2.38 -24.46
N ARG A 102 -0.83 1.19 -24.06
CA ARG A 102 -1.47 -0.09 -24.41
C ARG A 102 -2.89 -0.19 -23.84
N ALA A 103 -3.08 0.15 -22.57
CA ALA A 103 -4.39 0.09 -21.90
C ALA A 103 -5.42 1.04 -22.52
N LEU A 104 -4.98 2.18 -23.05
CA LEU A 104 -5.82 3.15 -23.77
C LEU A 104 -6.10 2.75 -25.23
N GLY A 105 -5.54 1.63 -25.71
CA GLY A 105 -5.78 1.08 -27.04
C GLY A 105 -5.13 1.86 -28.18
N ASN A 106 -4.21 2.78 -27.87
CA ASN A 106 -3.52 3.57 -28.89
C ASN A 106 -2.11 3.96 -28.39
N LEU A 107 -1.09 3.38 -29.03
CA LEU A 107 0.31 3.58 -28.69
C LEU A 107 0.82 5.00 -28.98
N GLU A 108 0.18 5.68 -29.93
CA GLU A 108 0.53 7.05 -30.33
C GLU A 108 -0.29 8.10 -29.55
N LYS A 109 -1.13 7.67 -28.60
CA LYS A 109 -1.98 8.60 -27.86
C LYS A 109 -1.17 9.39 -26.85
N GLU A 110 -1.11 10.69 -27.06
CA GLU A 110 -0.63 11.63 -26.05
C GLU A 110 -1.67 11.79 -24.94
N PHE A 111 -1.19 11.83 -23.69
CA PHE A 111 -1.98 12.12 -22.52
C PHE A 111 -1.21 13.02 -21.58
N SER A 112 -1.94 13.86 -20.84
CA SER A 112 -1.35 14.73 -19.84
C SER A 112 -1.13 13.96 -18.54
N ILE A 113 0.03 14.17 -17.91
CA ILE A 113 0.36 13.64 -16.59
C ILE A 113 0.30 14.79 -15.60
N VAL A 114 -0.39 14.58 -14.48
CA VAL A 114 -0.37 15.51 -13.34
C VAL A 114 0.59 14.96 -12.30
N GLY A 115 1.67 15.71 -12.04
CA GLY A 115 2.62 15.38 -10.98
C GLY A 115 2.24 16.07 -9.68
N GLU A 116 1.97 15.29 -8.64
CA GLU A 116 1.72 15.78 -7.29
C GLU A 116 2.84 15.32 -6.34
N LEU A 117 3.15 16.13 -5.33
CA LEU A 117 4.10 15.72 -4.30
C LEU A 117 3.47 14.62 -3.44
N LYS A 118 4.19 13.50 -3.26
CA LYS A 118 3.80 12.45 -2.32
C LYS A 118 3.98 12.97 -0.90
N ILE A 119 2.88 13.32 -0.25
CA ILE A 119 2.88 13.71 1.16
C ILE A 119 3.11 12.45 1.99
N ASP A 120 4.25 12.38 2.68
CA ASP A 120 4.53 11.30 3.61
C ASP A 120 3.79 11.53 4.93
N GLY A 121 2.74 10.76 5.13
CA GLY A 121 1.81 10.95 6.21
C GLY A 121 0.67 9.97 6.07
N LEU A 122 -0.45 10.35 6.65
CA LEU A 122 -1.54 9.42 6.83
C LEU A 122 -2.63 9.60 5.80
N ASN A 123 -3.14 8.49 5.29
CA ASN A 123 -4.25 8.52 4.37
C ASN A 123 -5.56 8.80 5.15
N ILE A 124 -6.21 9.92 4.83
CA ILE A 124 -7.45 10.36 5.47
C ILE A 124 -8.58 10.35 4.43
N THR A 125 -9.78 9.92 4.83
CA THR A 125 -10.99 10.05 4.02
C THR A 125 -11.99 10.96 4.70
N LEU A 126 -12.52 11.92 3.94
CA LEU A 126 -13.52 12.87 4.41
C LEU A 126 -14.84 12.64 3.65
N LEU A 127 -15.92 12.48 4.40
CA LEU A 127 -17.27 12.32 3.84
C LEU A 127 -18.06 13.62 4.00
N TYR A 128 -18.53 14.16 2.88
CA TYR A 128 -19.36 15.36 2.82
C TYR A 128 -20.77 15.01 2.34
N GLU A 129 -21.77 15.68 2.88
CA GLU A 129 -23.16 15.62 2.41
C GLU A 129 -23.66 17.03 2.06
N ARG A 130 -24.46 17.13 1.01
CA ARG A 130 -25.07 18.39 0.61
C ARG A 130 -26.39 18.55 1.34
N MET A 131 -26.51 19.62 2.11
CA MET A 131 -27.74 20.01 2.81
C MET A 131 -28.02 21.49 2.56
N ASP A 132 -29.23 21.80 2.11
CA ASP A 132 -29.72 23.17 1.89
C ASP A 132 -28.77 24.04 1.04
N GLY A 133 -28.23 23.47 -0.05
CA GLY A 133 -27.30 24.16 -0.94
C GLY A 133 -25.86 24.30 -0.41
N SER A 134 -25.62 23.98 0.86
CA SER A 134 -24.30 23.99 1.50
C SER A 134 -23.66 22.59 1.56
N LEU A 135 -22.32 22.53 1.45
CA LEU A 135 -21.57 21.31 1.77
C LEU A 135 -21.35 21.26 3.28
N ARG A 136 -21.90 20.24 3.93
CA ARG A 136 -21.65 19.97 5.35
C ARG A 136 -20.84 18.70 5.47
N ARG A 137 -19.86 18.70 6.37
CA ARG A 137 -19.20 17.45 6.77
C ARG A 137 -20.28 16.57 7.38
N LYS A 138 -20.40 15.33 6.91
CA LYS A 138 -21.43 14.41 7.41
C LYS A 138 -21.12 14.02 8.85
N THR A 139 -21.71 14.73 9.81
CA THR A 139 -21.67 14.44 11.25
C THR A 139 -22.70 13.38 11.62
N GLY A 140 -22.57 12.19 11.05
CA GLY A 140 -23.05 11.00 11.75
C GLY A 140 -22.13 10.70 12.92
N LYS A 141 -22.31 9.59 13.64
CA LYS A 141 -21.30 9.02 14.58
C LYS A 141 -19.93 8.69 13.92
N THR A 142 -19.70 9.21 12.72
CA THR A 142 -18.66 8.91 11.74
C THR A 142 -18.13 10.20 11.10
N SER A 143 -18.15 11.34 11.80
CA SER A 143 -17.38 12.52 11.41
C SER A 143 -16.14 12.67 12.25
N ASP A 144 -15.09 11.90 11.99
CA ASP A 144 -13.78 12.34 12.44
C ASP A 144 -12.84 12.45 11.27
N PHE A 145 -11.92 13.41 11.40
CA PHE A 145 -10.59 13.27 10.85
C PHE A 145 -10.05 11.94 11.38
N ARG A 146 -9.84 10.96 10.51
CA ARG A 146 -9.58 9.57 10.92
C ARG A 146 -8.30 9.08 10.30
N VAL A 147 -7.48 8.49 11.15
CA VAL A 147 -6.04 8.34 11.04
C VAL A 147 -5.78 6.85 10.76
N GLN A 148 -5.79 6.46 9.49
CA GLN A 148 -5.95 5.05 9.11
C GLN A 148 -4.66 4.32 8.73
N THR A 149 -4.48 3.10 9.24
CA THR A 149 -3.59 2.09 8.64
C THR A 149 -4.43 0.91 8.12
N SER A 150 -3.99 0.26 7.06
CA SER A 150 -4.76 -0.78 6.37
C SER A 150 -4.58 -2.18 6.98
N GLU A 151 -5.61 -3.02 6.85
CA GLU A 151 -5.54 -4.48 6.75
C GLU A 151 -6.35 -4.88 5.51
N GLU A 152 -6.07 -6.05 4.92
CA GLU A 152 -6.67 -6.54 3.68
C GLU A 152 -8.22 -6.59 3.72
N GLY A 153 -8.86 -6.08 2.66
CA GLY A 153 -10.32 -6.11 2.48
C GLY A 153 -10.99 -4.71 2.44
N ASN A 154 -12.31 -4.68 2.21
CA ASN A 154 -13.11 -3.43 2.23
C ASN A 154 -13.34 -2.88 3.66
N VAL A 155 -12.69 -3.47 4.67
CA VAL A 155 -12.84 -3.11 6.08
C VAL A 155 -11.47 -2.73 6.61
N GLN A 156 -11.26 -1.45 6.87
CA GLN A 156 -10.04 -0.94 7.49
C GLN A 156 -10.40 -0.28 8.83
N TYR A 157 -9.47 -0.34 9.78
CA TYR A 157 -9.69 0.30 11.06
C TYR A 157 -9.33 1.77 10.93
N VAL A 158 -10.12 2.56 11.63
CA VAL A 158 -9.94 4.00 11.78
C VAL A 158 -8.75 4.29 12.66
#